data_AF-A0A2D7EZ64-F1
#
_entry.id   AF-A0A2D7EZ64-F1
#
_cell.length_a   1.000
_cell.length_b   1.000
_cell.length_c   1.000
_cell.angle_alpha   90.00
_cell.angle_beta   90.00
_cell.angle_gamma   90.00
#
_symmetry.space_group_name_H-M   'P 1'
#
loop_
_entity.id
_entity.type
_entity.pdbx_description
1 polymer ?
#
loop_
_entity_poly.entity_id
_entity_poly.type
_entity_poly.pdbx_seq_one_letter_code
_entity_poly.pdbx_strand_id
1 'polypeptide(L)'
;MNSDATRLWIKNPLEIFTATDECAKGGIVVENNLITEVLALGKQPKLPVQNVFDASNHVVLPGLINTHHHFFQTLTRAVPQALNKELFDWLRAL
;
A
#
# COMPACT_ATOMS: atom_id res chain seq x y z
N MET A 1 19.82 19.56 -4.23
CA MET A 1 19.03 19.86 -3.03
C MET A 1 18.92 18.57 -2.26
N ASN A 2 19.70 18.40 -1.18
CA ASN A 2 19.52 17.27 -0.27
C ASN A 2 18.19 17.50 0.45
N SER A 3 17.12 16.86 -0.02
CA SER A 3 15.99 16.60 0.88
C SER A 3 16.53 15.64 1.93
N ASP A 4 16.60 16.07 3.19
CA ASP A 4 16.93 15.16 4.28
C ASP A 4 16.03 13.93 4.16
N ALA A 5 16.67 12.79 3.89
CA ALA A 5 16.03 11.51 3.74
C ALA A 5 15.14 11.26 4.95
N THR A 6 13.84 11.33 4.78
CA THR A 6 12.92 11.22 5.91
C THR A 6 12.76 9.75 6.26
N ARG A 7 13.28 9.36 7.43
CA ARG A 7 13.21 8.01 7.96
C ARG A 7 11.97 7.86 8.84
N LEU A 8 11.07 6.98 8.42
CA LEU A 8 9.79 6.73 9.06
C LEU A 8 9.74 5.31 9.63
N TRP A 9 9.39 5.17 10.90
CA TRP A 9 9.01 3.88 11.47
C TRP A 9 7.49 3.74 11.54
N ILE A 10 6.94 2.79 10.79
CA ILE A 10 5.54 2.37 10.90
C ILE A 10 5.53 1.26 11.96
N LYS A 11 5.18 1.60 13.20
CA LYS A 11 5.40 0.72 14.36
C LYS A 11 4.16 -0.04 14.79
N ASN A 12 4.37 -1.24 15.33
CA ASN A 12 3.38 -2.04 16.06
C ASN A 12 2.02 -2.23 15.34
N PRO A 13 1.95 -2.66 14.08
CA PRO A 13 0.66 -2.98 13.46
C PRO A 13 -0.05 -4.14 14.18
N LEU A 14 -1.37 -4.25 14.02
CA LEU A 14 -2.12 -5.44 14.44
C LEU A 14 -1.56 -6.69 13.77
N GLU A 15 -1.25 -6.60 12.47
CA GLU A 15 -0.51 -7.59 11.71
C GLU A 15 0.09 -6.95 10.46
N ILE A 16 1.14 -7.56 9.92
CA ILE A 16 1.78 -7.12 8.67
C ILE A 16 2.09 -8.32 7.78
N PHE A 17 1.58 -8.28 6.55
CA PHE A 17 1.90 -9.30 5.56
C PHE A 17 3.15 -8.89 4.78
N THR A 18 4.21 -9.68 4.87
CA THR A 18 5.48 -9.42 4.16
C THR A 18 5.59 -10.15 2.83
N ALA A 19 4.77 -11.19 2.61
CA ALA A 19 4.95 -12.19 1.55
C ALA A 19 6.33 -12.89 1.58
N THR A 20 6.98 -12.91 2.74
CA THR A 20 8.24 -13.60 3.04
C THR A 20 8.14 -14.31 4.40
N ASP A 21 9.18 -15.01 4.82
CA ASP A 21 9.26 -15.63 6.15
C ASP A 21 9.73 -14.66 7.26
N GLU A 22 9.90 -13.38 6.95
CA GLU A 22 10.37 -12.38 7.93
C GLU A 22 9.28 -11.99 8.94
N CYS A 23 9.63 -11.97 10.24
CA CYS A 23 8.74 -11.50 11.30
C CYS A 23 8.79 -9.97 11.43
N ALA A 24 7.72 -9.30 11.02
CA ALA A 24 7.63 -7.85 10.99
C ALA A 24 6.69 -7.26 12.06
N LYS A 25 6.36 -8.02 13.11
CA LYS A 25 5.36 -7.63 14.14
C LYS A 25 5.69 -6.34 14.92
N GLY A 26 6.95 -5.91 14.94
CA GLY A 26 7.37 -4.61 15.48
C GLY A 26 7.24 -3.45 14.49
N GLY A 27 6.94 -3.75 13.22
CA GLY A 27 6.78 -2.78 12.14
C GLY A 27 7.92 -2.80 11.12
N ILE A 28 7.92 -1.79 10.25
CA ILE A 28 8.92 -1.58 9.21
C ILE A 28 9.47 -0.16 9.26
N VAL A 29 10.73 -0.01 8.84
CA VAL A 29 11.36 1.30 8.67
C VAL A 29 11.51 1.60 7.20
N VAL A 30 11.05 2.79 6.80
CA VAL A 30 11.10 3.28 5.42
C VAL A 30 12.01 4.50 5.36
N GLU A 31 12.90 4.52 4.37
CA GLU A 31 13.83 5.61 4.11
C GLU A 31 14.03 5.74 2.61
N ASN A 32 13.87 6.94 2.05
CA ASN A 32 14.06 7.20 0.61
C ASN A 32 13.29 6.23 -0.31
N ASN A 33 12.03 5.93 0.01
CA ASN A 33 11.16 4.98 -0.71
C ASN A 33 11.61 3.51 -0.65
N LEU A 34 12.54 3.16 0.23
CA LEU A 34 12.97 1.78 0.46
C LEU A 34 12.59 1.35 1.87
N ILE A 35 12.20 0.09 2.02
CA ILE A 35 12.12 -0.56 3.33
C ILE A 35 13.55 -0.90 3.72
N THR A 36 14.08 -0.26 4.78
CA THR A 36 15.47 -0.44 5.23
C THR A 36 15.60 -1.36 6.44
N GLU A 37 14.51 -1.55 7.19
CA GLU A 37 14.47 -2.51 8.30
C GLU A 37 13.09 -3.18 8.40
N VAL A 38 13.10 -4.47 8.74
CA VAL A 38 11.93 -5.26 9.13
C VAL A 38 12.13 -5.68 10.59
N LEU A 39 11.20 -5.29 11.47
CA LEU A 39 11.39 -5.40 12.92
C LEU A 39 10.44 -6.45 13.52
N ALA A 40 11.00 -7.42 14.23
CA ALA A 40 10.23 -8.34 15.06
C ALA A 40 9.62 -7.61 16.28
N LEU A 41 8.63 -8.22 16.93
CA LEU A 41 7.95 -7.64 18.10
C LEU A 41 8.95 -7.21 19.18
N GLY A 42 8.80 -5.98 19.68
CA GLY A 42 9.65 -5.41 20.73
C GLY A 42 11.03 -4.93 20.26
N LYS A 43 11.40 -5.11 18.99
CA LYS A 43 12.62 -4.51 18.42
C LYS A 43 12.41 -3.03 18.11
N GLN A 44 13.52 -2.29 18.07
CA GLN A 44 13.58 -0.87 17.76
C GLN A 44 14.44 -0.65 16.52
N PRO A 45 14.22 0.43 15.75
CA PRO A 45 15.11 0.82 14.66
C PRO A 45 16.56 0.96 15.11
N LYS A 46 17.53 0.53 14.31
CA LYS A 46 18.97 0.63 14.65
C LYS A 46 19.49 2.06 14.70
N LEU A 47 18.89 2.94 13.89
CA LEU A 47 19.25 4.35 13.77
C LEU A 47 18.05 5.23 14.15
N PRO A 48 18.29 6.47 14.60
CA PRO A 48 17.21 7.42 14.86
C PRO A 48 16.27 7.56 13.66
N VAL A 49 14.97 7.67 13.95
CA VAL A 49 13.94 7.95 12.97
C VAL A 49 13.41 9.36 13.19
N GLN A 50 13.10 10.07 12.11
CA GLN A 50 12.54 11.42 12.22
C GLN A 50 11.04 11.37 12.47
N ASN A 51 10.36 10.36 11.90
CA ASN A 51 8.93 10.19 12.01
C ASN A 51 8.56 8.80 12.53
N VAL A 52 7.46 8.75 13.28
CA VAL A 52 6.85 7.51 13.76
C VAL A 52 5.37 7.55 13.43
N PHE A 53 4.87 6.48 12.82
CA PHE A 53 3.44 6.22 12.66
C PHE A 53 3.06 5.04 13.54
N ASP A 54 2.14 5.26 14.48
CA ASP A 54 1.62 4.20 15.35
C ASP A 54 0.51 3.43 14.62
N ALA A 55 0.84 2.21 14.18
CA ALA A 55 -0.06 1.36 13.42
C ALA A 55 -0.86 0.40 14.32
N SER A 56 -0.89 0.57 15.64
CA SER A 56 -1.55 -0.36 16.59
C SER A 56 -3.03 -0.66 16.34
N ASN A 57 -3.71 0.14 15.52
CA ASN A 57 -5.09 -0.09 15.07
C ASN A 57 -5.21 -0.44 13.58
N HIS A 58 -4.11 -0.82 12.92
CA HIS A 58 -4.04 -1.03 11.48
C HIS A 58 -3.43 -2.39 11.12
N VAL A 59 -3.83 -2.91 9.97
CA VAL A 59 -3.14 -4.00 9.26
C VAL A 59 -2.31 -3.39 8.13
N VAL A 60 -1.06 -3.83 7.99
CA VAL A 60 -0.17 -3.35 6.93
C VAL A 60 -0.03 -4.42 5.86
N LEU A 61 -0.24 -4.02 4.61
CA LEU A 61 -0.11 -4.88 3.44
C LEU A 61 0.89 -4.24 2.44
N PRO A 62 1.55 -5.04 1.59
CA PRO A 62 2.21 -4.50 0.41
C PRO A 62 1.18 -3.75 -0.44
N GLY A 63 1.59 -2.66 -1.07
CA GLY A 63 0.72 -1.93 -1.99
C GLY A 63 0.18 -2.85 -3.09
N LEU A 64 -1.14 -2.85 -3.29
CA LEU A 64 -1.77 -3.72 -4.27
C LEU A 64 -1.35 -3.31 -5.69
N ILE A 65 -0.96 -4.30 -6.50
CA ILE A 65 -0.61 -4.09 -7.90
C ILE A 65 -1.85 -4.34 -8.76
N ASN A 66 -2.38 -3.27 -9.37
CA ASN A 66 -3.42 -3.40 -10.37
C ASN A 66 -2.80 -3.62 -11.75
N THR A 67 -2.91 -4.83 -12.28
CA THR A 67 -2.28 -5.23 -13.56
C THR A 67 -3.13 -4.94 -14.79
N HIS A 68 -4.38 -4.51 -14.62
CA HIS A 68 -5.29 -4.28 -15.73
C HIS A 68 -6.33 -3.21 -15.39
N HIS A 69 -6.38 -2.13 -16.18
CA HIS A 69 -7.36 -1.08 -16.00
C HIS A 69 -7.68 -0.39 -17.33
N HIS A 70 -8.96 -0.10 -17.56
CA HIS A 70 -9.42 0.82 -18.59
C HIS A 70 -9.69 2.19 -17.98
N PHE A 71 -8.64 3.01 -17.82
CA PHE A 71 -8.71 4.22 -16.97
C PHE A 71 -9.80 5.22 -17.39
N PHE A 72 -9.93 5.45 -18.69
CA PHE A 72 -10.93 6.37 -19.24
C PHE A 72 -12.38 5.94 -18.95
N GLN A 73 -12.65 4.64 -18.78
CA GLN A 73 -14.00 4.13 -18.49
C GLN A 73 -14.49 4.49 -17.08
N THR A 74 -13.64 5.11 -16.25
CA THR A 74 -14.09 5.72 -14.99
C THR A 74 -15.15 6.80 -15.23
N LEU A 75 -15.08 7.51 -16.36
CA LEU A 75 -16.04 8.57 -16.73
C LEU A 75 -17.41 8.04 -17.17
N THR A 76 -17.51 6.75 -17.52
CA THR A 76 -18.72 6.11 -18.03
C THR A 76 -19.24 5.02 -17.09
N ARG A 77 -18.86 5.06 -15.81
CA ARG A 77 -19.37 4.13 -14.79
C ARG A 77 -20.88 4.27 -14.65
N ALA A 78 -21.57 3.13 -14.71
CA ALA A 78 -23.02 3.03 -14.53
C ALA A 78 -23.87 3.86 -15.51
N VAL A 79 -23.38 4.11 -16.73
CA VAL A 79 -24.17 4.72 -17.81
C VAL A 79 -25.37 3.81 -18.17
N PRO A 80 -26.63 4.28 -18.07
CA PRO A 80 -27.83 3.45 -18.22
C PRO A 80 -27.89 2.64 -19.54
N GLN A 81 -27.38 3.21 -20.63
CA GLN A 81 -27.37 2.58 -21.96
C GLN A 81 -26.46 1.35 -22.02
N ALA A 82 -25.44 1.29 -21.16
CA ALA A 82 -24.48 0.20 -21.06
C ALA A 82 -24.84 -0.82 -19.95
N LEU A 83 -25.84 -0.52 -19.11
CA LEU A 83 -26.28 -1.43 -18.05
C LEU A 83 -27.03 -2.64 -18.63
N ASN A 84 -26.81 -3.81 -18.05
CA ASN A 84 -27.50 -5.07 -18.41
C ASN A 84 -27.39 -5.40 -19.91
N LYS A 85 -26.26 -5.05 -20.54
CA LYS A 85 -25.96 -5.34 -21.94
C LYS A 85 -24.94 -6.45 -22.05
N GLU A 86 -25.10 -7.29 -23.08
CA GLU A 86 -24.06 -8.21 -23.52
C GLU A 86 -22.83 -7.45 -24.04
N LEU A 87 -21.66 -8.10 -24.09
CA LEU A 87 -20.37 -7.47 -24.40
C LEU A 87 -20.40 -6.57 -25.65
N PHE A 88 -20.96 -7.03 -26.77
CA PHE A 88 -20.97 -6.24 -28.01
C PHE A 88 -21.96 -5.08 -28.00
N ASP A 89 -23.05 -5.20 -27.24
CA ASP A 89 -23.98 -4.09 -27.03
C ASP A 89 -23.38 -3.04 -26.10
N TRP A 90 -22.65 -3.49 -25.09
CA TRP A 90 -21.88 -2.65 -24.18
C TRP A 90 -20.76 -1.88 -24.91
N LEU A 91 -20.01 -2.55 -25.80
CA LEU A 91 -18.95 -1.92 -26.60
C LEU A 91 -19.46 -0.84 -27.55
N ARG A 92 -20.73 -0.89 -27.97
CA ARG A 92 -21.35 0.15 -28.79
C ARG A 92 -21.89 1.31 -27.97
N ALA A 93 -22.15 1.08 -26.68
CA ALA A 93 -22.69 2.08 -25.76
C ALA A 93 -21.60 2.92 -25.08
N LEU A 94 -20.35 2.44 -25.05
CA LEU A 94 -19.21 3.07 -24.36
C LEU A 94 -18.03 3.40 -25.28
#